data_AF-A0A659XXX7-F1
#
_entry.id   AF-A0A659XXX7-F1
#
_cell.length_a   1.000
_cell.length_b   1.000
_cell.length_c   1.000
_cell.angle_alpha   90.00
_cell.angle_beta   90.00
_cell.angle_gamma   90.00
#
_symmetry.space_group_name_H-M   'P 1'
#
loop_
_entity.id
_entity.type
_entity.pdbx_description
1 polymer ?
#
loop_
_entity_poly.entity_id
_entity_poly.type
_entity_poly.pdbx_seq_one_letter_code
_entity_poly.pdbx_strand_id
1 'polypeptide(L)'
;QQHGIQGTLRFTGEPAEKVRGSKPIHAAKGYYDGLAGMISFHPFYMLPLCNTARWDTHCGAAYSMIYRFICDEPQNWGRASDGAP
;
A
#
# COMPACT_ATOMS: atom_id res chain seq x y z
N GLN A 1 1.19 28.03 2.03
CA GLN A 1 2.00 29.27 2.19
C GLN A 1 1.73 30.02 3.50
N GLN A 2 0.54 29.90 4.11
CA GLN A 2 0.14 30.61 5.35
C GLN A 2 1.15 30.59 6.51
N HIS A 3 1.98 29.55 6.63
CA HIS A 3 2.93 29.39 7.73
C HIS A 3 4.40 29.63 7.34
N GLY A 4 4.69 30.07 6.10
CA GLY A 4 6.06 30.37 5.66
C GLY A 4 7.02 29.16 5.66
N ILE A 5 6.50 27.94 5.78
CA ILE A 5 7.31 26.71 5.84
C ILE A 5 8.02 26.49 4.51
N GLN A 6 9.35 26.43 4.57
CA GLN A 6 10.21 26.16 3.42
C GLN A 6 10.25 24.65 3.14
N GLY A 7 10.30 24.26 1.86
CA GLY A 7 10.38 22.87 1.45
C GLY A 7 9.74 22.59 0.09
N THR A 8 9.73 21.33 -0.32
CA THR A 8 9.07 20.87 -1.54
C THR A 8 8.08 19.76 -1.22
N LEU A 9 6.96 19.75 -1.94
CA LEU A 9 6.01 18.64 -1.94
C LEU A 9 6.06 17.97 -3.30
N ARG A 10 6.24 16.64 -3.31
CA ARG A 10 6.12 15.81 -4.51
C ARG A 10 4.88 14.94 -4.35
N PHE A 11 4.01 14.93 -5.35
CA PHE A 11 2.83 14.09 -5.38
C PHE A 11 3.06 12.95 -6.38
N THR A 12 2.91 11.72 -5.93
CA THR A 12 2.97 10.53 -6.79
C THR A 12 1.76 9.66 -6.52
N GLY A 13 1.21 9.08 -7.58
CA GLY A 13 0.32 7.93 -7.46
C GLY A 13 1.13 6.66 -7.24
N GLU A 14 0.49 5.61 -6.74
CA GLU A 14 1.09 4.27 -6.60
C GLU A 14 0.31 3.28 -7.48
N PRO A 15 0.56 3.28 -8.82
CA PRO A 15 -0.10 2.34 -9.72
C PRO A 15 0.31 0.91 -9.39
N ALA A 16 -0.60 -0.05 -9.53
CA ALA A 16 -0.31 -1.45 -9.20
C ALA A 16 0.06 -1.70 -7.71
N GLU A 17 -0.42 -0.84 -6.79
CA GLU A 17 -0.24 -1.02 -5.34
C GLU A 17 -0.72 -2.39 -4.85
N LYS A 18 -1.87 -2.86 -5.35
CA LYS A 18 -2.44 -4.17 -4.97
C LYS A 18 -1.52 -5.35 -5.29
N VAL A 19 -0.64 -5.19 -6.28
CA VAL A 19 0.35 -6.21 -6.66
C VAL A 19 1.77 -5.84 -6.24
N ARG A 20 1.93 -4.79 -5.42
CA ARG A 20 3.21 -4.33 -4.86
C ARG A 20 4.21 -3.90 -5.94
N GLY A 21 3.70 -3.36 -7.06
CA GLY A 21 4.49 -3.10 -8.26
C GLY A 21 5.22 -1.75 -8.29
N SER A 22 4.55 -0.65 -7.96
CA SER A 22 5.09 0.70 -8.17
C SER A 22 6.21 1.08 -7.21
N LYS A 23 6.03 0.86 -5.90
CA LYS A 23 6.98 1.35 -4.88
C LYS A 23 8.43 0.89 -5.14
N PRO A 24 8.71 -0.41 -5.41
CA PRO A 24 10.07 -0.85 -5.72
C PRO A 24 10.62 -0.23 -7.01
N ILE A 25 9.77 -0.02 -8.02
CA ILE A 25 10.18 0.58 -9.29
C ILE A 25 10.50 2.07 -9.11
N HIS A 26 9.66 2.81 -8.38
CA HIS A 26 9.89 4.21 -8.03
C HIS A 26 11.21 4.38 -7.25
N ALA A 27 11.43 3.53 -6.25
CA ALA A 27 12.69 3.49 -5.51
C ALA A 27 13.89 3.21 -6.44
N ALA A 28 13.81 2.17 -7.27
CA ALA A 28 14.88 1.81 -8.21
C ALA A 28 15.15 2.87 -9.29
N LYS A 29 14.16 3.72 -9.60
CA LYS A 29 14.29 4.85 -10.54
C LYS A 29 14.69 6.17 -9.85
N GLY A 30 14.96 6.15 -8.55
CA GLY A 30 15.39 7.32 -7.80
C GLY A 30 14.28 8.34 -7.51
N TYR A 31 13.01 7.97 -7.63
CA TYR A 31 11.90 8.91 -7.42
C TYR A 31 11.82 9.40 -5.96
N TYR A 32 12.29 8.56 -5.04
CA TYR A 32 12.36 8.87 -3.61
C TYR A 32 13.67 9.56 -3.20
N ASP A 33 14.59 9.77 -4.14
CA ASP A 33 15.88 10.39 -3.84
C ASP A 33 15.69 11.86 -3.43
N GLY A 34 16.36 12.23 -2.33
CA GLY A 34 16.31 13.56 -1.74
C GLY A 34 15.02 13.87 -0.97
N LEU A 35 14.12 12.90 -0.75
CA LEU A 35 12.98 13.07 0.15
C LEU A 35 13.42 13.05 1.61
N ALA A 36 12.97 14.04 2.39
CA ALA A 36 13.17 14.08 3.85
C ALA A 36 12.14 13.22 4.61
N GLY A 37 11.02 12.89 3.97
CA GLY A 37 9.94 12.10 4.54
C GLY A 37 8.83 11.85 3.52
N MET A 38 7.96 10.90 3.82
CA MET A 38 6.85 10.52 2.96
C MET A 38 5.57 10.38 3.79
N ILE A 39 4.45 10.86 3.26
CA ILE A 39 3.13 10.63 3.81
C ILE A 39 2.40 9.75 2.80
N SER A 40 2.03 8.53 3.21
CA SER A 40 1.21 7.65 2.38
C SER A 40 -0.25 7.80 2.77
N PHE A 41 -1.11 7.99 1.77
CA PHE A 41 -2.56 7.99 1.94
C PHE A 41 -3.16 6.76 1.27
N HIS A 42 -3.92 5.98 2.04
CA HIS A 42 -4.72 4.88 1.52
C HIS A 42 -6.16 5.07 2.01
N PRO A 43 -7.17 5.17 1.12
CA PRO A 43 -8.53 5.57 1.51
C PRO A 43 -9.22 4.56 2.44
N PHE A 44 -8.77 3.31 2.45
CA PHE A 44 -9.25 2.25 3.34
C PHE A 44 -8.19 1.15 3.48
N TYR A 45 -7.64 0.92 4.66
CA TYR A 45 -6.64 -0.15 4.86
C TYR A 45 -7.29 -1.46 5.30
N MET A 46 -7.87 -1.47 6.51
CA MET A 46 -8.67 -2.56 7.09
C MET A 46 -9.54 -1.97 8.19
N LEU A 47 -10.59 -2.69 8.61
CA LEU A 47 -11.29 -2.35 9.85
C LEU A 47 -10.42 -2.74 11.06
N PRO A 48 -10.38 -1.95 12.14
CA PRO A 48 -11.03 -0.64 12.34
C PRO A 48 -10.19 0.56 11.85
N LEU A 49 -9.08 0.34 11.15
CA LEU A 49 -8.08 1.35 10.75
C LEU A 49 -8.52 2.24 9.58
N CYS A 50 -9.82 2.49 9.46
CA CYS A 50 -10.37 3.44 8.51
C CYS A 50 -10.28 4.84 9.15
N ASN A 51 -9.66 5.80 8.45
CA ASN A 51 -9.47 7.17 8.93
C ASN A 51 -8.51 7.32 10.13
N THR A 52 -7.49 6.47 10.26
CA THR A 52 -6.44 6.60 11.28
C THR A 52 -5.13 7.09 10.67
N ALA A 53 -4.45 8.03 11.32
CA ALA A 53 -3.06 8.38 11.02
C ALA A 53 -2.12 7.53 11.88
N ARG A 54 -1.07 6.96 11.27
CA ARG A 54 -0.04 6.21 11.99
C ARG A 54 1.31 6.88 11.76
N TRP A 55 2.03 7.11 12.86
CA TRP A 55 3.34 7.76 12.84
C TRP A 55 4.49 6.75 12.64
N ASP A 56 4.47 5.63 13.37
CA ASP A 56 5.59 4.69 13.43
C ASP A 56 5.37 3.38 12.63
N THR A 57 4.69 3.45 11.48
CA THR A 57 4.53 2.24 10.64
C THR A 57 5.70 2.09 9.68
N HIS A 58 6.53 1.08 9.92
CA HIS A 58 7.56 0.68 8.96
C HIS A 58 6.94 -0.18 7.86
N CYS A 59 6.84 0.37 6.65
CA CYS A 59 6.47 -0.42 5.47
C CYS A 59 7.72 -1.14 4.94
N GLY A 60 7.76 -2.47 5.07
CA GLY A 60 8.84 -3.29 4.55
C GLY A 60 8.66 -3.67 3.08
N ALA A 61 9.76 -4.10 2.45
CA ALA A 61 9.69 -4.80 1.17
C ALA A 61 9.06 -6.18 1.37
N ALA A 62 8.16 -6.58 0.46
CA ALA A 62 7.53 -7.89 0.49
C ALA A 62 7.52 -8.50 -0.91
N TYR A 63 7.87 -9.78 -1.00
CA TYR A 63 7.71 -10.57 -2.22
C TYR A 63 6.36 -11.31 -2.19
N SER A 64 5.76 -11.51 -3.36
CA SER A 64 4.54 -12.30 -3.55
C SER A 64 4.79 -13.37 -4.60
N MET A 65 4.33 -14.59 -4.35
CA MET A 65 4.18 -15.64 -5.36
C MET A 65 2.70 -15.70 -5.76
N ILE A 66 2.41 -15.63 -7.06
CA ILE A 66 1.05 -15.81 -7.58
C ILE A 66 0.90 -17.25 -8.05
N TYR A 67 0.04 -18.02 -7.37
CA TYR A 67 -0.35 -19.35 -7.80
C TYR A 67 -1.67 -19.27 -8.57
N ARG A 68 -1.79 -20.10 -9.62
CA ARG A 68 -3.05 -20.31 -10.34
C ARG A 68 -3.43 -21.77 -10.23
N PHE A 69 -4.67 -22.03 -9.87
CA PHE A 69 -5.28 -23.35 -9.85
C PHE A 69 -6.62 -23.27 -10.55
N ILE A 70 -7.09 -24.41 -11.06
CA ILE A 70 -8.44 -24.54 -11.60
C ILE A 70 -9.40 -24.60 -10.41
N CYS A 71 -10.46 -23.80 -10.45
CA CYS A 71 -11.54 -23.83 -9.48
C CYS A 71 -12.83 -24.14 -10.24
N ASP A 72 -13.21 -25.42 -10.26
CA ASP A 72 -14.37 -25.87 -11.03
C ASP A 72 -15.69 -25.29 -10.50
N GLU A 73 -15.74 -24.98 -9.20
CA GLU A 73 -16.93 -24.48 -8.49
C GLU A 73 -16.63 -23.15 -7.73
N PRO A 74 -16.36 -22.03 -8.45
CA PRO A 74 -15.89 -20.77 -7.86
C PRO A 74 -16.92 -20.11 -6.92
N GLN A 75 -18.21 -20.37 -7.10
CA GLN A 75 -19.28 -19.87 -6.23
C GLN A 75 -19.23 -20.42 -4.81
N ASN A 76 -18.48 -21.51 -4.59
CA ASN A 76 -18.26 -22.08 -3.27
C ASN A 76 -16.94 -21.58 -2.64
N TRP A 77 -16.12 -20.84 -3.39
CA TRP A 77 -14.83 -20.31 -2.92
C TRP A 77 -15.02 -19.19 -1.89
N GLY A 78 -14.33 -19.28 -0.75
CA GLY A 78 -14.36 -18.23 0.28
C GLY A 78 -15.60 -18.23 1.19
N ARG A 79 -16.44 -19.27 1.14
CA ARG A 79 -17.39 -19.56 2.22
C ARG A 79 -16.62 -19.98 3.48
N ALA A 80 -16.06 -19.01 4.18
CA ALA A 80 -15.58 -19.24 5.53
C ALA A 80 -16.78 -19.67 6.38
N SER A 81 -16.69 -20.81 7.07
CA SER A 81 -17.47 -20.97 8.30
C SER A 81 -17.04 -19.86 9.26
N ASP A 82 -17.95 -19.35 10.09
CA ASP A 82 -17.78 -18.23 11.03
C ASP A 82 -16.59 -18.33 12.02
N GLY A 83 -15.77 -19.38 11.93
CA GLY A 83 -14.58 -19.62 12.76
C GLY A 83 -13.25 -19.48 12.03
N ALA A 84 -13.14 -18.67 10.97
CA ALA A 84 -11.81 -18.25 10.52
C ALA A 84 -11.19 -17.34 11.62
N PRO A 85 -9.98 -17.63 12.12
CA PRO A 85 -9.31 -16.79 13.12
C PRO A 85 -8.97 -15.39 12.61
#